data_AF-A0AAU4PXN0-F1
#
_entry.id   AF-A0AAU4PXN0-F1
#
_cell.length_a   1.000
_cell.length_b   1.000
_cell.length_c   1.000
_cell.angle_alpha   90.00
_cell.angle_beta   90.00
_cell.angle_gamma   90.00
#
_symmetry.space_group_name_H-M   'P 1'
#
loop_
_entity.id
_entity.type
_entity.pdbx_description
1 polymer ?
#
loop_
_entity_poly.entity_id
_entity_poly.type
_entity_poly.pdbx_seq_one_letter_code
_entity_poly.pdbx_strand_id
1 'polypeptide(L)'
;MGVRRIDLQGVVDKDGFMDRCAAALGLPSWFGRNWDALADALGDPGQLPEAPEGAPLVVVVSGWAGFAERQPGQWETAREVFAQASAAQIRVELGGSSKEQL
;
A
#
# COMPACT_ATOMS: atom_id res chain seq x y z
N MET A 1 7.47 -10.15 13.35
CA MET A 1 7.10 -9.77 11.97
C MET A 1 5.70 -9.19 12.02
N GLY A 2 5.55 -7.90 11.70
CA GLY A 2 4.22 -7.27 11.62
C GLY A 2 3.62 -7.48 10.23
N VAL A 3 2.30 -7.56 10.12
CA VAL A 3 1.60 -7.63 8.83
C VAL A 3 0.56 -6.52 8.75
N ARG A 4 0.59 -5.75 7.66
CA ARG A 4 -0.42 -4.74 7.31
C ARG A 4 -1.08 -5.08 5.99
N ARG A 5 -2.36 -4.78 5.85
CA ARG A 5 -3.15 -5.10 4.66
C ARG A 5 -3.70 -3.83 4.03
N ILE A 6 -3.43 -3.65 2.74
CA ILE A 6 -4.00 -2.59 1.91
C ILE A 6 -5.02 -3.25 0.99
N ASP A 7 -6.30 -3.04 1.29
CA ASP A 7 -7.38 -3.50 0.42
C ASP A 7 -7.82 -2.38 -0.53
N LEU A 8 -7.64 -2.62 -1.84
CA LEU A 8 -7.99 -1.68 -2.90
C LEU A 8 -9.37 -1.96 -3.54
N GLN A 9 -10.18 -2.83 -2.95
CA GLN A 9 -11.52 -3.09 -3.45
C GLN A 9 -12.36 -1.80 -3.40
N GLY A 10 -13.00 -1.50 -4.53
CA GLY A 10 -13.82 -0.31 -4.68
C GLY A 10 -13.04 1.00 -4.85
N VAL A 11 -11.70 0.98 -4.82
CA VAL A 11 -10.90 2.17 -5.11
C VAL A 11 -10.97 2.49 -6.62
N VAL A 12 -11.28 3.74 -6.94
CA VAL A 12 -11.51 4.19 -8.33
C VAL A 12 -10.51 5.25 -8.79
N ASP A 13 -9.79 5.87 -7.87
CA ASP A 13 -8.88 6.98 -8.13
C ASP A 13 -7.66 6.95 -7.18
N LYS A 14 -6.73 7.86 -7.45
CA LYS A 14 -5.49 7.99 -6.69
C LYS A 14 -5.73 8.43 -5.25
N ASP A 15 -6.65 9.35 -5.00
CA ASP A 15 -6.96 9.81 -3.64
C ASP A 15 -7.45 8.65 -2.76
N GLY A 16 -8.38 7.84 -3.27
CA GLY A 16 -8.85 6.65 -2.57
C GLY A 16 -7.72 5.63 -2.33
N PHE A 17 -6.79 5.48 -3.27
CA PHE A 17 -5.61 4.62 -3.09
C PHE A 17 -4.74 5.13 -1.93
N MET A 18 -4.46 6.43 -1.91
CA MET A 18 -3.62 7.06 -0.88
C MET A 18 -4.27 6.98 0.50
N ASP A 19 -5.59 7.11 0.58
CA ASP A 19 -6.34 6.94 1.82
C ASP A 19 -6.27 5.50 2.35
N ARG A 20 -6.38 4.49 1.47
CA ARG A 20 -6.18 3.08 1.87
C ARG A 20 -4.77 2.84 2.38
N CYS A 21 -3.76 3.40 1.72
CA CYS A 21 -2.37 3.32 2.18
C CYS A 21 -2.19 3.98 3.55
N ALA A 22 -2.64 5.22 3.72
CA ALA A 22 -2.49 5.97 4.95
C ALA A 22 -3.15 5.25 6.14
N ALA A 23 -4.38 4.78 5.96
CA ALA A 23 -5.11 4.05 6.99
C ALA A 23 -4.42 2.72 7.35
N ALA A 24 -4.03 1.92 6.35
CA ALA A 24 -3.42 0.61 6.57
C ALA A 24 -2.01 0.70 7.18
N LEU A 25 -1.26 1.74 6.81
CA LEU A 25 0.10 1.99 7.28
C LEU A 25 0.13 2.86 8.54
N GLY A 26 -1.02 3.31 9.05
CA GLY A 26 -1.11 4.17 10.23
C GLY A 26 -0.45 5.54 10.04
N LEU A 27 -0.33 6.03 8.80
CA LEU A 27 0.40 7.26 8.50
C LEU A 27 -0.29 8.47 9.15
N PRO A 28 0.50 9.49 9.54
CA PRO A 28 -0.03 10.66 10.20
C PRO A 28 -1.00 11.44 9.31
N SER A 29 -1.86 12.26 9.93
CA SER A 29 -2.89 13.06 9.24
C SER A 29 -2.33 14.09 8.25
N TRP A 30 -1.05 14.45 8.38
CA TRP A 30 -0.34 15.33 7.45
C TRP A 30 0.33 14.58 6.29
N PHE A 31 0.13 13.27 6.16
CA PHE A 31 0.62 12.48 5.03
C PHE A 31 0.22 13.12 3.68
N GLY A 32 1.21 13.35 2.82
CA GLY A 32 1.06 14.15 1.61
C GLY A 32 0.17 13.56 0.51
N ARG A 33 -0.36 12.33 0.68
CA ARG A 33 -1.28 11.64 -0.24
C ARG A 33 -0.83 11.70 -1.71
N ASN A 34 0.46 11.48 -1.95
CA ASN A 34 1.06 11.44 -3.28
C ASN A 34 2.10 10.31 -3.38
N TRP A 35 2.59 10.03 -4.59
CA TRP A 35 3.48 8.90 -4.85
C TRP A 35 4.84 9.06 -4.18
N ASP A 36 5.42 10.26 -4.21
CA ASP A 36 6.67 10.56 -3.51
C ASP A 36 6.52 10.37 -2.00
N ALA A 37 5.44 10.87 -1.40
CA ALA A 37 5.17 10.69 0.02
C ALA A 37 5.00 9.22 0.40
N LEU A 38 4.38 8.41 -0.48
CA LEU A 38 4.27 6.97 -0.27
C LEU A 38 5.63 6.28 -0.39
N ALA A 39 6.47 6.70 -1.34
CA ALA A 39 7.82 6.18 -1.52
C ALA A 39 8.70 6.48 -0.31
N ASP A 40 8.66 7.71 0.21
CA ASP A 40 9.34 8.10 1.46
C ASP A 40 8.88 7.24 2.64
N ALA A 41 7.56 7.08 2.81
CA ALA A 41 7.01 6.29 3.90
C ALA A 41 7.40 4.79 3.83
N LEU A 42 7.50 4.23 2.61
CA LEU A 42 7.92 2.84 2.41
C LEU A 42 9.45 2.67 2.32
N GLY A 43 10.21 3.77 2.22
CA GLY A 43 11.66 3.80 2.13
C GLY A 43 12.37 4.00 3.47
N ASP A 44 11.67 4.50 4.49
CA ASP A 44 12.22 4.76 5.83
C ASP A 44 11.40 4.06 6.92
N PRO A 45 11.96 3.08 7.65
CA PRO A 45 11.32 2.47 8.82
C PRO A 45 10.86 3.48 9.87
N GLY A 46 11.56 4.61 10.01
CA GLY A 46 11.21 5.69 10.94
C GLY A 46 9.91 6.42 10.59
N GLN A 47 9.44 6.31 9.34
CA GLN A 47 8.17 6.88 8.88
C GLN A 47 6.97 5.96 9.12
N LEU A 48 7.19 4.69 9.47
CA LEU A 48 6.14 3.72 9.72
C LEU A 48 5.88 3.60 11.22
N PRO A 49 4.81 4.23 11.75
CA PRO A 49 4.51 4.16 13.17
C PRO A 49 4.22 2.73 13.57
N GLU A 50 4.61 2.32 14.77
CA GLU A 50 4.35 0.98 15.33
C GLU A 50 4.93 -0.19 14.51
N ALA A 51 5.92 0.06 13.65
CA ALA A 51 6.73 -1.02 13.08
C ALA A 51 7.54 -1.66 14.23
N PRO A 52 7.48 -3.00 14.41
CA PRO A 52 8.18 -3.66 15.50
C PRO A 52 9.70 -3.46 15.37
N GLU A 53 10.34 -2.93 16.42
CA GLU A 53 11.79 -2.74 16.48
C GLU A 53 12.52 -4.04 16.09
N GLY A 54 13.34 -3.96 15.05
CA GLY A 54 14.18 -5.08 14.61
C GLY A 54 13.46 -6.23 13.90
N ALA A 55 12.17 -6.12 13.56
CA ALA A 55 11.45 -7.16 12.82
C ALA A 55 10.88 -6.64 11.49
N PRO A 56 10.96 -7.43 10.40
CA PRO A 56 10.45 -6.99 9.10
C PRO A 56 8.93 -6.79 9.15
N LEU A 57 8.46 -5.70 8.56
CA LEU A 57 7.06 -5.44 8.27
C LEU A 57 6.72 -6.04 6.90
N VAL A 58 5.60 -6.75 6.80
CA VAL A 58 5.05 -7.23 5.53
C VAL A 58 3.79 -6.45 5.22
N VAL A 59 3.70 -5.87 4.02
CA VAL A 59 2.50 -5.20 3.52
C VAL A 59 1.89 -6.07 2.43
N VAL A 60 0.65 -6.50 2.62
CA VAL A 60 -0.10 -7.29 1.64
C VAL A 60 -1.10 -6.38 0.93
N VAL A 61 -1.03 -6.33 -0.41
CA VAL A 61 -1.92 -5.53 -1.26
C VAL A 61 -2.91 -6.46 -1.95
N SER A 62 -4.21 -6.25 -1.66
CA SER A 62 -5.34 -7.05 -2.14
C SER A 62 -6.34 -6.19 -2.93
N GLY A 63 -7.29 -6.81 -3.62
CA GLY A 63 -8.40 -6.09 -4.28
C GLY A 63 -8.00 -5.16 -5.44
N TRP A 64 -6.76 -5.25 -5.92
CA TRP A 64 -6.15 -4.26 -6.81
C TRP A 64 -6.61 -4.31 -8.28
N ALA A 65 -7.18 -5.42 -8.76
CA ALA A 65 -7.53 -5.58 -10.18
C ALA A 65 -8.44 -4.46 -10.70
N GLY A 66 -9.52 -4.14 -9.99
CA GLY A 66 -10.45 -3.10 -10.44
C GLY A 66 -9.79 -1.71 -10.48
N PHE A 67 -8.83 -1.43 -9.60
CA PHE A 67 -8.05 -0.19 -9.66
C PHE A 67 -7.10 -0.21 -10.86
N ALA A 68 -6.39 -1.31 -11.10
CA ALA A 68 -5.47 -1.47 -12.22
C ALA A 68 -6.16 -1.35 -13.60
N GLU A 69 -7.39 -1.84 -13.73
CA GLU A 69 -8.19 -1.70 -14.95
C GLU A 69 -8.62 -0.25 -15.19
N ARG A 70 -9.01 0.47 -14.13
CA ARG A 70 -9.48 1.86 -14.22
C ARG A 70 -8.36 2.88 -14.37
N GLN A 71 -7.24 2.63 -13.70
CA GLN A 71 -6.13 3.57 -13.55
C GLN A 71 -4.80 2.87 -13.86
N PRO A 72 -4.59 2.36 -15.09
CA PRO A 72 -3.42 1.53 -15.41
C PRO A 72 -2.09 2.25 -15.19
N GLY A 73 -2.00 3.54 -15.55
CA GLY A 73 -0.79 4.34 -15.32
C GLY A 73 -0.52 4.58 -13.82
N GLN A 74 -1.55 4.79 -13.02
CA GLN A 74 -1.39 4.94 -11.56
C GLN A 74 -0.97 3.62 -10.92
N TRP A 75 -1.47 2.50 -11.42
CA TRP A 75 -1.08 1.17 -10.95
C TRP A 75 0.37 0.82 -11.32
N GLU A 76 0.83 1.23 -12.50
CA GLU A 76 2.24 1.12 -12.87
C GLU A 76 3.13 1.88 -11.88
N THR A 77 2.84 3.17 -11.64
CA THR A 77 3.56 3.97 -10.65
C THR A 77 3.50 3.37 -9.25
N ALA A 78 2.35 2.86 -8.81
CA ALA A 78 2.23 2.17 -7.53
C ALA A 78 3.18 0.97 -7.42
N ARG A 79 3.28 0.16 -8.49
CA ARG A 79 4.18 -0.99 -8.52
C ARG A 79 5.66 -0.58 -8.49
N GLU A 80 6.02 0.52 -9.14
CA GLU A 80 7.38 1.07 -9.07
C GLU A 80 7.72 1.50 -7.65
N VAL A 81 6.82 2.24 -6.98
CA VAL A 81 6.97 2.63 -5.58
C VAL A 81 7.08 1.40 -4.66
N PHE A 82 6.22 0.40 -4.86
CA PHE A 82 6.27 -0.84 -4.08
C PHE A 82 7.57 -1.63 -4.28
N ALA A 83 8.15 -1.61 -5.48
CA ALA A 83 9.41 -2.28 -5.77
C ALA A 83 10.62 -1.59 -5.12
N GLN A 84 10.51 -0.29 -4.83
CA GLN A 84 11.55 0.51 -4.18
C GLN A 84 11.46 0.49 -2.65
N ALA A 85 10.42 -0.12 -2.08
CA ALA A 85 10.21 -0.20 -0.64
C ALA A 85 11.37 -0.96 0.05
N SER A 86 11.97 -0.33 1.06
CA SER A 86 13.03 -0.89 1.89
C SER A 86 12.60 -1.05 3.35
N ALA A 87 11.62 -0.26 3.81
CA ALA A 87 11.07 -0.30 5.16
C ALA A 87 10.06 -1.44 5.38
N ALA A 88 9.54 -2.02 4.29
CA ALA A 88 8.60 -3.13 4.34
C ALA A 88 8.76 -4.05 3.13
N GLN A 89 8.46 -5.34 3.34
CA GLN A 89 8.31 -6.28 2.25
C GLN A 89 6.89 -6.18 1.67
N ILE A 90 6.78 -5.73 0.42
CA ILE A 90 5.49 -5.67 -0.27
C ILE A 90 5.17 -7.03 -0.92
N ARG A 91 3.92 -7.49 -0.73
CA ARG A 91 3.36 -8.67 -1.38
C ARG A 91 2.05 -8.30 -2.03
N VAL A 92 1.97 -8.47 -3.35
CA VAL A 92 0.74 -8.26 -4.11
C VAL A 92 0.07 -9.60 -4.31
N GLU A 93 -1.19 -9.74 -3.91
CA GLU A 93 -1.92 -11.01 -4.07
C GLU A 93 -2.17 -11.30 -5.56
N LEU A 94 -1.84 -12.52 -6.00
CA LEU A 94 -2.08 -12.96 -7.37
C LEU A 94 -3.57 -13.20 -7.54
N GLY A 95 -4.22 -12.39 -8.39
CA GLY A 95 -5.66 -12.44 -8.62
C GLY A 95 -6.38 -11.36 -7.84
N GLY A 96 -6.56 -10.19 -8.46
CA GLY A 96 -7.35 -9.14 -7.82
C GLY A 96 -8.81 -9.60 -7.67
N SER A 97 -9.27 -9.62 -6.42
CA SER A 97 -10.60 -10.03 -5.97
C SER A 97 -10.99 -11.46 -6.32
N SER A 98 -10.65 -12.41 -5.44
CA SER A 98 -11.58 -13.52 -5.17
C SER A 98 -12.41 -13.16 -3.95
N LYS A 99 -13.68 -12.96 -4.23
CA LYS A 99 -14.79 -12.84 -3.31
C LYS A 99 -14.84 -14.10 -2.43
N GLU A 100 -14.21 -14.07 -1.26
CA GLU A 100 -14.46 -15.05 -0.19
C GLU A 100 -14.85 -14.30 1.08
N GLN A 101 -16.10 -13.87 1.10
CA GLN A 101 -16.85 -13.69 2.32
C GLN A 101 -17.90 -14.80 2.33
N LEU A 102 -17.59 -15.87 3.05
CA LEU A 102 -18.55 -16.86 3.52
C LEU A 102 -19.19 -16.36 4.83
#